data_AF-A0A270B6A2-F1
#
_entry.id   AF-A0A270B6A2-F1
#
_cell.length_a   1.000
_cell.length_b   1.000
_cell.length_c   1.000
_cell.angle_alpha   90.00
_cell.angle_beta   90.00
_cell.angle_gamma   90.00
#
_symmetry.space_group_name_H-M   'P 1'
#
loop_
_entity.id
_entity.type
_entity.pdbx_description
1 polymer ?
#
loop_
_entity_poly.entity_id
_entity_poly.type
_entity_poly.pdbx_seq_one_letter_code
_entity_poly.pdbx_strand_id
1 'polypeptide(L)'
;MPHGLSLGPSTLRPWASANFVGARHLFPCAFAVGEAEPLRAALQARLEGAEWHLPGHIVADTAVEVAGEASELRIEILTVED
;
A
#
# COMPACT_ATOMS: atom_id res chain seq x y z
N MET A 1 -11.16 0.84 7.79
CA MET A 1 -10.13 -0.22 7.75
C MET A 1 -10.82 -1.55 8.00
N PRO A 2 -10.41 -2.66 7.37
CA PRO A 2 -10.92 -3.98 7.70
C PRO A 2 -10.74 -4.27 9.20
N HIS A 3 -11.69 -4.99 9.80
CA HIS A 3 -11.60 -5.33 11.23
C HIS A 3 -10.35 -6.20 11.49
N GLY A 4 -9.62 -5.89 12.56
CA GLY A 4 -8.42 -6.66 12.95
C GLY A 4 -7.13 -6.28 12.23
N LEU A 5 -7.15 -5.28 11.32
CA LEU A 5 -5.95 -4.73 10.70
C LEU A 5 -5.44 -3.50 11.49
N SER A 6 -4.15 -3.46 11.77
CA SER A 6 -3.46 -2.29 12.34
C SER A 6 -2.36 -1.81 11.39
N LEU A 7 -2.26 -0.49 11.20
CA LEU A 7 -1.22 0.15 10.40
C LEU A 7 -0.02 0.50 11.31
N GLY A 8 1.17 0.14 10.86
CA GLY A 8 2.43 0.57 11.46
C GLY A 8 2.93 1.90 10.86
N PRO A 9 4.10 2.37 11.31
CA PRO A 9 4.71 3.60 10.79
C PRO A 9 5.08 3.43 9.32
N SER A 10 4.65 4.39 8.49
CA SER A 10 4.97 4.38 7.06
C SER A 10 6.42 4.75 6.80
N THR A 11 7.00 4.18 5.76
CA THR A 11 8.29 4.63 5.21
C THR A 11 8.10 5.19 3.82
N LEU A 12 8.87 6.23 3.49
CA LEU A 12 8.86 6.88 2.19
C LEU A 12 10.20 6.66 1.51
N ARG A 13 10.16 6.22 0.25
CA ARG A 13 11.33 6.02 -0.58
C ARG A 13 11.19 6.82 -1.87
N PRO A 14 12.11 7.76 -2.16
CA PRO A 14 12.16 8.42 -3.45
C PRO A 14 12.29 7.39 -4.58
N TRP A 15 11.60 7.65 -5.69
CA TRP A 15 11.64 6.81 -6.88
C TRP A 15 11.60 7.69 -8.12
N ALA A 16 12.35 7.31 -9.15
CA ALA A 16 12.29 7.94 -10.44
C ALA A 16 12.49 6.89 -11.54
N SER A 17 11.89 7.14 -12.69
CA SER A 17 12.11 6.44 -13.95
C SER A 17 12.68 7.41 -14.98
N ALA A 18 12.79 6.99 -16.24
CA ALA A 18 13.20 7.88 -17.33
C ALA A 18 12.23 9.06 -17.54
N ASN A 19 10.94 8.87 -17.24
CA ASN A 19 9.88 9.82 -17.61
C ASN A 19 9.14 10.41 -16.40
N PHE A 20 9.29 9.84 -15.21
CA PHE A 20 8.51 10.22 -14.03
C PHE A 20 9.37 10.26 -12.79
N VAL A 21 9.07 11.21 -11.91
CA VAL A 21 9.65 11.34 -10.56
C VAL A 21 8.52 11.18 -9.55
N GLY A 22 8.83 10.61 -8.40
CA GLY A 22 7.87 10.49 -7.31
C GLY A 22 8.39 9.69 -6.13
N ALA A 23 7.51 8.93 -5.49
CA ALA A 23 7.83 8.19 -4.28
C ALA A 23 7.03 6.88 -4.16
N ARG A 24 7.69 5.88 -3.57
CA ARG A 24 7.05 4.67 -3.04
C ARG A 24 6.79 4.87 -1.54
N HIS A 25 5.53 4.74 -1.15
CA HIS A 25 5.08 4.80 0.23
C HIS A 25 4.77 3.38 0.69
N LEU A 26 5.42 2.94 1.76
CA LEU A 26 5.28 1.58 2.29
C LEU A 26 4.63 1.65 3.66
N PHE A 27 3.50 0.97 3.82
CA PHE A 27 2.72 0.91 5.05
C PHE A 27 2.69 -0.54 5.56
N PRO A 28 3.49 -0.87 6.59
CA PRO A 28 3.40 -2.17 7.22
C PRO A 28 2.04 -2.31 7.92
N CYS A 29 1.46 -3.50 7.84
CA CYS A 29 0.17 -3.82 8.42
C CYS A 29 0.26 -5.12 9.22
N ALA A 30 -0.20 -5.09 10.46
CA ALA A 30 -0.33 -6.30 11.28
C ALA A 30 -1.79 -6.74 11.36
N PHE A 31 -2.00 -8.06 11.37
CA PHE A 31 -3.32 -8.69 11.45
C PHE A 31 -3.30 -9.96 12.30
N ALA A 32 -4.47 -10.48 12.66
CA ALA A 32 -4.57 -11.74 13.40
C ALA A 32 -4.15 -12.93 12.52
N VAL A 33 -3.44 -13.91 13.11
CA VAL A 33 -2.97 -15.11 12.40
C VAL A 33 -4.11 -15.81 11.65
N GLY A 34 -3.87 -16.20 10.40
CA GLY A 34 -4.78 -17.03 9.60
C GLY A 34 -5.63 -16.29 8.57
N GLU A 35 -5.62 -14.95 8.54
CA GLU A 35 -6.46 -14.14 7.66
C GLU A 35 -5.68 -13.49 6.49
N ALA A 36 -4.45 -13.93 6.20
CA ALA A 36 -3.53 -13.22 5.30
C ALA A 36 -4.06 -13.03 3.88
N GLU A 37 -4.47 -14.12 3.22
CA GLU A 37 -4.92 -14.12 1.83
C GLU A 37 -6.25 -13.36 1.63
N PRO A 38 -7.32 -13.61 2.42
CA PRO A 38 -8.57 -12.87 2.30
C PRO A 38 -8.39 -11.37 2.59
N LEU A 39 -7.58 -11.04 3.60
CA LEU A 39 -7.32 -9.66 3.98
C LEU A 39 -6.50 -8.92 2.92
N ARG A 40 -5.48 -9.57 2.34
CA ARG A 40 -4.74 -9.02 1.21
C ARG A 40 -5.68 -8.71 0.05
N ALA A 41 -6.49 -9.68 -0.37
CA ALA A 41 -7.41 -9.51 -1.49
C ALA A 41 -8.43 -8.39 -1.24
N ALA A 42 -8.99 -8.32 -0.03
CA ALA A 42 -9.93 -7.26 0.36
C ALA A 42 -9.28 -5.88 0.38
N LEU A 43 -8.02 -5.78 0.84
CA LEU A 43 -7.27 -4.52 0.82
C LEU A 43 -6.93 -4.09 -0.59
N GLN A 44 -6.42 -5.01 -1.43
CA GLN A 44 -6.09 -4.73 -2.82
C GLN A 44 -7.31 -4.18 -3.57
N ALA A 45 -8.46 -4.88 -3.51
CA ALA A 45 -9.68 -4.45 -4.17
C ALA A 45 -10.17 -3.08 -3.67
N ARG A 46 -9.97 -2.78 -2.38
CA ARG A 46 -10.34 -1.47 -1.81
C ARG A 46 -9.42 -0.34 -2.30
N LEU A 47 -8.13 -0.59 -2.46
CA LEU A 47 -7.17 0.40 -2.94
C LEU A 47 -7.35 0.68 -4.44
N GLU A 48 -7.61 -0.36 -5.23
CA GLU A 48 -7.90 -0.23 -6.67
C GLU A 48 -9.23 0.49 -6.93
N GLY A 49 -10.24 0.26 -6.08
CA GLY A 49 -11.54 0.93 -6.18
C GLY A 49 -11.57 2.33 -5.58
N ALA A 50 -10.48 2.81 -4.98
CA ALA A 50 -10.45 4.13 -4.36
C ALA A 50 -10.21 5.22 -5.39
N GLU A 51 -11.00 6.30 -5.32
CA GLU A 51 -10.69 7.54 -6.03
C GLU A 51 -9.66 8.32 -5.21
N TRP A 52 -8.42 8.37 -5.72
CA TRP A 52 -7.32 9.02 -5.05
C TRP A 52 -7.27 10.51 -5.40
N HIS A 53 -7.25 11.37 -4.38
CA HIS A 53 -7.10 12.81 -4.56
C HIS A 53 -5.90 13.33 -3.76
N LEU A 54 -4.78 13.54 -4.45
CA LEU A 54 -3.51 13.98 -3.87
C LEU A 54 -3.00 15.20 -4.67
N PRO A 55 -3.20 16.44 -4.19
CA PRO A 55 -2.76 17.62 -4.94
C PRO A 55 -1.27 17.57 -5.32
N GLY A 56 -0.98 17.78 -6.61
CA GLY A 56 0.38 17.76 -7.16
C GLY A 56 0.96 16.36 -7.40
N HIS A 57 0.22 15.29 -7.09
CA HIS A 57 0.67 13.91 -7.27
C HIS A 57 -0.45 13.01 -7.82
N ILE A 58 -0.05 11.98 -8.56
CA ILE A 58 -0.95 10.94 -9.05
C ILE A 58 -0.55 9.62 -8.41
N VAL A 59 -1.53 8.85 -7.91
CA VAL A 59 -1.31 7.44 -7.53
C VAL A 59 -1.18 6.64 -8.81
N ALA A 60 0.03 6.24 -9.14
CA ALA A 60 0.33 5.48 -10.33
C ALA A 60 0.08 3.98 -10.16
N ASP A 61 0.26 3.46 -8.94
CA ASP A 61 0.05 2.05 -8.63
C ASP A 61 -0.22 1.81 -7.14
N THR A 62 -0.90 0.71 -6.83
CA THR A 62 -1.12 0.22 -5.47
C THR A 62 -0.96 -1.28 -5.41
N ALA A 63 -0.19 -1.77 -4.44
CA ALA A 63 0.00 -3.20 -4.22
C ALA A 63 -0.17 -3.54 -2.73
N VAL A 64 -0.63 -4.75 -2.45
CA VAL A 64 -0.64 -5.34 -1.11
C VAL A 64 0.12 -6.65 -1.16
N GLU A 65 1.24 -6.72 -0.45
CA GLU A 65 2.10 -7.89 -0.39
C GLU A 65 2.01 -8.57 0.97
N VAL A 66 2.20 -9.89 0.99
CA VAL A 66 2.46 -10.61 2.24
C VAL A 66 3.93 -10.42 2.56
N ALA A 67 4.23 -9.75 3.67
CA ALA A 67 5.60 -9.41 4.05
C ALA A 67 6.06 -10.32 5.18
N GLY A 68 7.12 -11.11 4.97
CA GLY A 68 7.76 -11.87 6.05
C GLY A 68 6.89 -12.99 6.65
N GLU A 69 6.75 -12.97 7.99
CA GLU A 69 6.06 -13.98 8.81
C GLU A 69 4.54 -14.01 8.56
N ALA A 70 3.85 -15.09 9.00
CA ALA A 70 2.45 -15.41 8.70
C ALA A 70 1.37 -14.39 9.15
N SER A 71 1.74 -13.19 9.61
CA SER A 71 0.85 -12.17 10.16
C SER A 71 1.24 -10.72 9.82
N GLU A 72 2.05 -10.53 8.78
CA GLU A 72 2.40 -9.19 8.31
C GLU A 72 2.06 -9.01 6.81
N LEU A 73 1.31 -7.94 6.52
CA LEU A 73 1.06 -7.45 5.16
C LEU A 73 1.79 -6.13 4.99
N ARG A 74 2.08 -5.77 3.75
CA ARG A 74 2.60 -4.44 3.39
C ARG A 74 1.76 -3.86 2.27
N ILE A 75 1.25 -2.66 2.50
CA ILE A 75 0.65 -1.86 1.43
C ILE A 75 1.77 -1.01 0.82
N GLU A 76 1.83 -0.99 -0.49
CA GLU A 76 2.70 -0.12 -1.26
C GLU A 76 1.88 0.78 -2.15
N ILE A 77 2.18 2.08 -2.12
CA ILE A 77 1.55 3.08 -2.98
C ILE A 77 2.66 3.78 -3.76
N LEU A 78 2.58 3.73 -5.08
CA LEU A 78 3.45 4.50 -5.96
C LEU A 78 2.76 5.80 -6.32
N THR A 79 3.44 6.91 -6.06
CA THR A 79 3.02 8.25 -6.48
C THR A 79 4.02 8.80 -7.47
N VAL A 80 3.52 9.54 -8.46
CA VAL A 80 4.32 10.37 -9.37
C VAL A 80 3.90 11.83 -9.23
N GLU A 81 4.82 12.74 -9.43
CA GLU A 81 4.55 14.18 -9.50
C GLU A 81 3.78 14.49 -10.80
N ASP A 82 2.76 15.34 -10.69
CA ASP A 82 1.95 15.85 -11.81
C ASP A 82 2.68 16.95 -12.57
#